data_AF-A0A4V4L0M7-F1
#
_entry.id   AF-A0A4V4L0M7-F1
#
_cell.length_a   1.000
_cell.length_b   1.000
_cell.length_c   1.000
_cell.angle_alpha   90.00
_cell.angle_beta   90.00
_cell.angle_gamma   90.00
#
_symmetry.space_group_name_H-M   'P 1'
#
loop_
_entity.id
_entity.type
_entity.pdbx_description
1 polymer ?
#
loop_
_entity_poly.entity_id
_entity_poly.type
_entity_poly.pdbx_seq_one_letter_code
_entity_poly.pdbx_strand_id
1 'polypeptide(L)'
;MIASPDLVFPLLEDYMPFRFAEVKNLIDYPALAHSTKEGHRGRTIHDIPGMSDALKALEAQRKRDLEDWMTEHDFDAVVFPAVGDVGKADLEQDPTSAEHALLNGVRYSNGNRALRHLAVPTVSVPMGILEGKNMPVNLTVCSRAGADAELLSYAVERPSRSPICPSQISLKVLERNVDTTESSPTIQVRGTVTPSNVALEAPIDGVAVDSKFIRMDSNGHRVLEAPFSPFVTAQYTYKIHKYIKILADNVMIELLARSPDGAVSGEVVLIAPETSSQPCNTP
;
A
#
# COMPACT_ATOMS: atom_id res chain seq x y z
N MET A 1 -22.59 -12.19 20.06
CA MET A 1 -23.20 -12.72 18.81
C MET A 1 -22.10 -12.73 17.77
N ILE A 2 -21.67 -13.90 17.27
CA ILE A 2 -20.63 -13.97 16.23
C ILE A 2 -21.34 -13.72 14.90
N ALA A 3 -20.88 -12.74 14.11
CA ALA A 3 -21.45 -12.45 12.79
C ALA A 3 -21.37 -13.69 11.88
N SER A 4 -22.34 -13.85 10.96
CA SER A 4 -22.30 -14.95 9.99
C SER A 4 -21.03 -14.86 9.13
N PRO A 5 -20.31 -15.98 8.87
CA PRO A 5 -19.19 -15.99 7.93
C PRO A 5 -19.53 -15.42 6.55
N ASP A 6 -20.78 -15.56 6.11
CA ASP A 6 -21.29 -15.04 4.83
C ASP A 6 -21.34 -13.50 4.78
N LEU A 7 -21.21 -12.84 5.93
CA LEU A 7 -21.25 -11.39 6.06
C LEU A 7 -19.86 -10.77 6.25
N VAL A 8 -18.78 -11.57 6.21
CA VAL A 8 -17.41 -11.07 6.40
C VAL A 8 -16.95 -10.23 5.20
N PHE A 9 -17.43 -10.55 4.00
CA PHE A 9 -17.25 -9.76 2.78
C PHE A 9 -18.54 -9.81 1.95
N PRO A 10 -19.56 -8.99 2.24
CA PRO A 10 -20.80 -9.00 1.48
C PRO A 10 -20.52 -8.56 0.05
N LEU A 11 -20.86 -9.44 -0.89
CA LEU A 11 -20.62 -9.22 -2.31
C LEU A 11 -21.87 -8.58 -2.93
N LEU A 12 -21.67 -7.64 -3.84
CA LEU A 12 -22.76 -7.09 -4.64
C LEU A 12 -23.29 -8.18 -5.59
N GLU A 13 -24.61 -8.19 -5.81
CA GLU A 13 -25.29 -9.18 -6.66
C GLU A 13 -24.74 -9.18 -8.10
N ASP A 14 -24.20 -8.04 -8.56
CA ASP A 14 -23.53 -7.84 -9.85
C ASP A 14 -22.06 -7.41 -9.71
N TYR A 15 -21.32 -7.97 -8.75
CA TYR A 15 -19.92 -7.60 -8.55
C TYR A 15 -19.06 -7.96 -9.78
N MET A 16 -18.76 -6.95 -10.61
CA MET A 16 -18.04 -7.09 -11.89
C MET A 16 -16.76 -7.92 -11.82
N PRO A 17 -15.91 -7.80 -10.78
CA PRO A 17 -14.71 -8.62 -10.63
C PRO A 17 -14.98 -10.14 -10.61
N PHE A 18 -16.18 -10.61 -10.27
CA PHE A 18 -16.50 -12.04 -10.34
C PHE A 18 -16.57 -12.61 -11.75
N ARG A 19 -16.85 -11.79 -12.76
CA ARG A 19 -16.79 -12.23 -14.15
C ARG A 19 -15.41 -12.74 -14.55
N PHE A 20 -14.40 -12.29 -13.80
CA PHE A 20 -12.98 -12.52 -14.07
C PHE A 20 -12.33 -13.42 -13.02
N ALA A 21 -13.10 -13.89 -12.04
CA ALA A 21 -12.59 -14.70 -10.97
C ALA A 21 -12.28 -16.12 -11.48
N GLU A 22 -11.05 -16.58 -11.22
CA GLU A 22 -10.73 -17.98 -11.43
C GLU A 22 -11.27 -18.79 -10.26
N VAL A 23 -12.29 -19.60 -10.53
CA VAL A 23 -12.95 -20.47 -9.52
C VAL A 23 -11.92 -21.27 -8.70
N LYS A 24 -10.85 -21.75 -9.35
CA LYS A 24 -9.78 -22.53 -8.69
C LYS A 24 -8.95 -21.73 -7.67
N ASN A 25 -9.00 -20.40 -7.70
CA ASN A 25 -8.26 -19.52 -6.81
C ASN A 25 -9.17 -18.75 -5.86
N LEU A 26 -10.49 -18.95 -5.97
CA LEU A 26 -11.41 -18.36 -5.03
C LEU A 26 -11.17 -19.02 -3.67
N ILE A 27 -10.84 -18.21 -2.68
CA ILE A 27 -10.76 -18.67 -1.31
C ILE A 27 -12.19 -18.75 -0.78
N ASP A 28 -12.63 -19.95 -0.46
CA ASP A 28 -13.90 -20.19 0.22
C ASP A 28 -13.72 -19.89 1.72
N TYR A 29 -13.82 -18.59 2.06
CA TYR A 29 -13.69 -18.11 3.44
C TYR A 29 -14.69 -18.76 4.40
N PRO A 30 -15.98 -18.95 4.04
CA PRO A 30 -16.90 -19.74 4.85
C PRO A 30 -16.38 -21.16 5.10
N ALA A 31 -16.00 -21.92 4.07
CA ALA A 31 -15.47 -23.27 4.25
C ALA A 31 -14.21 -23.30 5.11
N LEU A 32 -13.33 -22.29 5.00
CA LEU A 32 -12.17 -22.16 5.88
C LEU A 32 -12.57 -21.95 7.35
N ALA A 33 -13.56 -21.09 7.62
CA ALA A 33 -14.11 -20.88 8.95
C ALA A 33 -14.83 -22.13 9.50
N HIS A 34 -15.49 -22.91 8.64
CA HIS A 34 -16.09 -24.19 9.01
C HIS A 34 -15.01 -25.24 9.33
N SER A 35 -13.98 -25.37 8.49
CA SER A 35 -12.89 -26.33 8.69
C SER A 35 -12.19 -26.17 10.04
N THR A 36 -12.03 -24.92 10.50
CA THR A 36 -11.41 -24.60 11.80
C THR A 36 -12.33 -24.87 13.00
N LYS A 37 -13.66 -24.86 12.81
CA LYS A 37 -14.67 -25.22 13.83
C LYS A 37 -14.90 -26.73 13.90
N GLU A 38 -14.88 -27.43 12.77
CA GLU A 38 -15.20 -28.86 12.62
C GLU A 38 -14.07 -29.81 13.06
N GLY A 39 -13.04 -29.30 13.76
CA GLY A 39 -12.07 -30.18 14.43
C GLY A 39 -10.82 -30.52 13.62
N HIS A 40 -10.47 -29.74 12.58
CA HIS A 40 -9.11 -29.78 12.02
C HIS A 40 -8.05 -29.19 12.98
N ARG A 41 -8.47 -28.72 14.16
CA ARG A 41 -7.57 -28.31 15.25
C ARG A 41 -6.76 -29.51 15.71
N GLY A 42 -5.43 -29.46 15.51
CA GLY A 42 -4.50 -30.53 15.88
C GLY A 42 -4.03 -31.38 14.70
N ARG A 43 -4.60 -31.21 13.50
CA ARG A 43 -3.99 -31.72 12.26
C ARG A 43 -2.96 -30.72 11.77
N THR A 44 -1.81 -31.23 11.36
CA THR A 44 -0.75 -30.47 10.72
C THR A 44 -0.81 -30.65 9.22
N ILE A 45 -0.09 -29.82 8.47
CA ILE A 45 0.06 -29.99 7.02
C ILE A 45 0.64 -31.38 6.66
N HIS A 46 1.36 -32.03 7.58
CA HIS A 46 1.95 -33.35 7.38
C HIS A 46 0.92 -34.49 7.37
N ASP A 47 -0.27 -34.27 7.93
CA ASP A 47 -1.33 -35.28 7.99
C ASP A 47 -2.14 -35.35 6.68
N ILE A 48 -1.86 -34.46 5.72
CA ILE A 48 -2.50 -34.46 4.41
C ILE A 48 -1.99 -35.67 3.61
N PRO A 49 -2.87 -36.58 3.13
CA PRO A 49 -2.46 -37.74 2.35
C PRO A 49 -1.60 -37.34 1.14
N GLY A 50 -0.44 -37.98 1.00
CA GLY A 50 0.51 -37.72 -0.09
C GLY A 50 1.41 -36.48 0.10
N MET A 51 1.30 -35.75 1.23
CA MET A 51 2.09 -34.52 1.46
C MET A 51 3.60 -34.77 1.41
N SER A 52 4.11 -35.82 2.07
CA SER A 52 5.54 -36.14 2.06
C SER A 52 6.09 -36.31 0.64
N ASP A 53 5.35 -37.01 -0.22
CA ASP A 53 5.78 -37.28 -1.59
C ASP A 53 5.66 -36.01 -2.46
N ALA A 54 4.61 -35.22 -2.26
CA ALA A 54 4.43 -33.94 -2.92
C ALA A 54 5.58 -32.97 -2.61
N LEU A 55 6.00 -32.85 -1.34
CA LEU A 55 7.12 -31.98 -0.95
C LEU A 55 8.44 -32.42 -1.62
N LYS A 56 8.74 -33.72 -1.62
CA LYS A 56 9.93 -34.25 -2.31
C LYS A 56 9.87 -34.01 -3.81
N ALA A 57 8.70 -34.15 -4.42
CA ALA A 57 8.51 -33.91 -5.84
C ALA A 57 8.72 -32.43 -6.21
N LEU A 58 8.24 -31.49 -5.38
CA LEU A 58 8.45 -30.06 -5.58
C LEU A 58 9.94 -29.67 -5.51
N GLU A 59 10.67 -30.20 -4.52
CA GLU A 59 12.12 -29.96 -4.42
C GLU A 59 12.89 -30.57 -5.60
N ALA A 60 12.56 -31.81 -5.99
CA ALA A 60 13.16 -32.45 -7.15
C ALA A 60 12.86 -31.69 -8.45
N GLN A 61 11.66 -31.10 -8.54
CA GLN A 61 11.28 -30.26 -9.67
C GLN A 61 12.06 -28.94 -9.70
N ARG A 62 12.20 -28.22 -8.57
CA ARG A 62 13.05 -27.02 -8.49
C ARG A 62 14.46 -27.33 -8.95
N LYS A 63 15.05 -28.40 -8.41
CA LYS A 63 16.41 -28.80 -8.73
C LYS A 63 16.59 -29.04 -10.23
N ARG A 64 15.76 -29.90 -10.82
CA ARG A 64 15.90 -30.30 -12.21
C ARG A 64 15.58 -29.17 -13.19
N ASP A 65 14.51 -28.43 -12.96
CA ASP A 65 13.98 -27.49 -13.94
C ASP A 65 14.64 -26.10 -13.83
N LEU A 66 15.27 -25.77 -12.69
CA LEU A 66 15.97 -24.50 -12.48
C LEU A 66 17.46 -24.70 -12.16
N GLU A 67 17.80 -25.40 -11.09
CA GLU A 67 19.18 -25.40 -10.55
C GLU A 67 20.16 -26.16 -11.45
N ASP A 68 19.75 -27.31 -11.97
CA ASP A 68 20.53 -28.13 -12.90
C ASP A 68 20.67 -27.40 -14.24
N TRP A 69 19.57 -26.81 -14.74
CA TRP A 69 19.60 -25.99 -15.95
C TRP A 69 20.53 -24.79 -15.82
N MET A 70 20.49 -24.05 -14.70
CA MET A 70 21.41 -22.95 -14.42
C MET A 70 22.86 -23.43 -14.34
N THR A 71 23.10 -24.63 -13.80
CA THR A 71 24.45 -25.21 -13.68
C THR A 71 24.99 -25.65 -15.03
N GLU A 72 24.16 -26.27 -15.87
CA GLU A 72 24.51 -26.66 -17.24
C GLU A 72 24.92 -25.46 -18.10
N HIS A 73 24.27 -24.31 -17.90
CA HIS A 73 24.49 -23.11 -18.68
C HIS A 73 25.42 -22.07 -18.00
N ASP A 74 26.01 -22.42 -16.86
CA ASP A 74 26.91 -21.55 -16.08
C ASP A 74 26.26 -20.19 -15.73
N PHE A 75 25.00 -20.23 -15.32
CA PHE A 75 24.26 -19.05 -14.86
C PHE A 75 24.32 -18.88 -13.35
N ASP A 76 24.67 -17.66 -12.93
CA ASP A 76 24.66 -17.24 -11.53
C ASP A 76 23.26 -16.84 -11.04
N ALA A 77 22.46 -16.25 -11.93
CA ALA A 77 21.11 -15.79 -11.65
C ALA A 77 20.26 -15.76 -12.93
N VAL A 78 18.93 -15.77 -12.76
CA VAL A 78 17.96 -15.54 -13.84
C VAL A 78 17.25 -14.23 -13.57
N VAL A 79 17.10 -13.41 -14.60
CA VAL A 79 16.68 -12.02 -14.46
C VAL A 79 15.60 -11.69 -15.48
N PHE A 80 14.47 -11.15 -15.04
CA PHE A 80 13.34 -10.81 -15.90
C PHE A 80 12.52 -9.64 -15.34
N PRO A 81 11.80 -8.87 -16.17
CA PRO A 81 10.86 -7.86 -15.68
C PRO A 81 9.82 -8.49 -14.74
N ALA A 82 9.54 -7.84 -13.61
CA ALA A 82 8.61 -8.38 -12.62
C ALA A 82 7.18 -8.47 -13.15
N VAL A 83 6.78 -7.57 -14.04
CA VAL A 83 5.46 -7.54 -14.69
C VAL A 83 5.62 -7.19 -16.17
N GLY A 84 4.66 -7.62 -16.99
CA GLY A 84 4.57 -7.27 -18.41
C GLY A 84 3.84 -5.95 -18.67
N ASP A 85 2.90 -5.56 -17.80
CA ASP A 85 2.22 -4.26 -17.83
C ASP A 85 1.58 -3.92 -16.47
N VAL A 86 0.96 -2.75 -16.36
CA VAL A 86 0.22 -2.26 -15.19
C VAL A 86 -1.26 -2.16 -15.53
N GLY A 87 -2.11 -2.79 -14.72
CA GLY A 87 -3.57 -2.71 -14.84
C GLY A 87 -4.08 -1.29 -14.61
N LYS A 88 -5.16 -0.91 -15.31
CA LYS A 88 -5.78 0.41 -15.17
C LYS A 88 -6.62 0.50 -13.90
N ALA A 89 -6.75 1.71 -13.36
CA ALA A 89 -7.46 1.95 -12.11
C ALA A 89 -8.99 1.73 -12.19
N ASP A 90 -9.57 1.81 -13.39
CA ASP A 90 -11.01 1.67 -13.66
C ASP A 90 -11.44 0.23 -14.01
N LEU A 91 -10.60 -0.76 -13.72
CA LEU A 91 -10.85 -2.17 -14.05
C LEU A 91 -12.13 -2.74 -13.43
N GLU A 92 -12.64 -2.15 -12.35
CA GLU A 92 -13.90 -2.61 -11.74
C GLU A 92 -15.14 -2.04 -12.45
N GLN A 93 -14.98 -1.00 -13.27
CA GLN A 93 -16.07 -0.31 -13.97
C GLN A 93 -16.04 -0.56 -15.49
N ASP A 94 -14.87 -0.69 -16.10
CA ASP A 94 -14.70 -0.93 -17.53
C ASP A 94 -14.25 -2.38 -17.82
N PRO A 95 -15.10 -3.19 -18.47
CA PRO A 95 -14.75 -4.56 -18.87
C PRO A 95 -13.47 -4.66 -19.71
N THR A 96 -13.17 -3.67 -20.55
CA THR A 96 -11.96 -3.68 -21.40
C THR A 96 -10.70 -3.55 -20.55
N SER A 97 -10.77 -2.69 -19.54
CA SER A 97 -9.70 -2.47 -18.58
C SER A 97 -9.50 -3.68 -17.67
N ALA A 98 -10.60 -4.37 -17.32
CA ALA A 98 -10.54 -5.66 -16.64
C ALA A 98 -9.89 -6.76 -17.49
N GLU A 99 -10.28 -6.89 -18.77
CA GLU A 99 -9.69 -7.87 -19.69
C GLU A 99 -8.18 -7.69 -19.85
N HIS A 100 -7.71 -6.43 -19.96
CA HIS A 100 -6.28 -6.13 -19.97
C HIS A 100 -5.59 -6.54 -18.66
N ALA A 101 -6.19 -6.20 -17.51
CA ALA A 101 -5.62 -6.53 -16.21
C ALA A 101 -5.51 -8.06 -15.97
N LEU A 102 -6.23 -8.88 -16.73
CA LEU A 102 -6.23 -10.35 -16.62
C LEU A 102 -5.20 -11.04 -17.51
N LEU A 103 -4.52 -10.28 -18.38
CA LEU A 103 -3.47 -10.84 -19.22
C LEU A 103 -2.34 -11.42 -18.37
N ASN A 104 -1.72 -12.47 -18.90
CA ASN A 104 -0.58 -13.10 -18.26
C ASN A 104 0.58 -12.11 -18.13
N GLY A 105 1.19 -12.03 -16.94
CA GLY A 105 2.21 -11.03 -16.62
C GLY A 105 1.67 -9.65 -16.19
N VAL A 106 0.35 -9.41 -16.27
CA VAL A 106 -0.30 -8.19 -15.73
C VAL A 106 -1.05 -8.52 -14.45
N ARG A 107 -1.90 -9.56 -14.49
CA ARG A 107 -2.68 -10.01 -13.32
C ARG A 107 -1.79 -10.47 -12.17
N TYR A 108 -0.76 -11.21 -12.53
CA TYR A 108 0.28 -11.70 -11.63
C TYR A 108 1.62 -11.33 -12.21
N SER A 109 2.60 -11.17 -11.33
CA SER A 109 4.00 -11.03 -11.73
C SER A 109 4.47 -12.20 -12.61
N ASN A 110 5.41 -11.92 -13.50
CA ASN A 110 6.04 -12.93 -14.34
C ASN A 110 6.59 -14.08 -13.49
N GLY A 111 6.40 -15.31 -13.99
CA GLY A 111 6.68 -16.55 -13.25
C GLY A 111 5.44 -17.17 -12.59
N ASN A 112 4.34 -16.41 -12.47
CA ASN A 112 3.07 -16.87 -11.88
C ASN A 112 3.34 -17.62 -10.55
N ARG A 113 2.79 -18.83 -10.41
CA ARG A 113 2.92 -19.63 -9.20
C ARG A 113 4.21 -20.42 -9.10
N ALA A 114 4.89 -20.65 -10.23
CA ALA A 114 6.02 -21.58 -10.28
C ALA A 114 7.11 -21.19 -9.27
N LEU A 115 7.46 -19.90 -9.21
CA LEU A 115 8.49 -19.40 -8.29
C LEU A 115 8.13 -19.64 -6.82
N ARG A 116 6.86 -19.45 -6.44
CA ARG A 116 6.42 -19.65 -5.05
C ARG A 116 6.19 -21.12 -4.71
N HIS A 117 5.60 -21.89 -5.62
CA HIS A 117 5.35 -23.32 -5.44
C HIS A 117 6.65 -24.12 -5.29
N LEU A 118 7.69 -23.72 -6.02
CA LEU A 118 9.00 -24.38 -5.98
C LEU A 118 9.95 -23.74 -4.95
N ALA A 119 9.49 -22.76 -4.17
CA ALA A 119 10.33 -22.02 -3.21
C ALA A 119 11.62 -21.44 -3.83
N VAL A 120 11.51 -20.86 -5.02
CA VAL A 120 12.64 -20.19 -5.68
C VAL A 120 12.89 -18.83 -5.00
N PRO A 121 14.11 -18.57 -4.51
CA PRO A 121 14.46 -17.29 -3.92
C PRO A 121 14.48 -16.20 -4.99
N THR A 122 13.92 -15.04 -4.66
CA THR A 122 13.84 -13.90 -5.59
C THR A 122 14.04 -12.59 -4.86
N VAL A 123 14.77 -11.65 -5.46
CA VAL A 123 14.83 -10.24 -5.06
C VAL A 123 14.32 -9.38 -6.21
N SER A 124 13.52 -8.37 -5.88
CA SER A 124 13.05 -7.40 -6.86
C SER A 124 13.74 -6.06 -6.64
N VAL A 125 14.31 -5.52 -7.70
CA VAL A 125 14.98 -4.22 -7.69
C VAL A 125 14.34 -3.27 -8.70
N PRO A 126 14.25 -1.95 -8.41
CA PRO A 126 13.68 -1.00 -9.36
C PRO A 126 14.39 -1.03 -10.70
N MET A 127 13.64 -1.18 -11.79
CA MET A 127 14.15 -1.16 -13.16
C MET A 127 14.04 0.21 -13.82
N GLY A 128 13.07 1.01 -13.40
CA GLY A 128 12.81 2.34 -13.93
C GLY A 128 11.31 2.62 -14.00
N ILE A 129 10.95 3.60 -14.83
CA ILE A 129 9.56 3.98 -15.12
C ILE A 129 9.16 3.43 -16.47
N LEU A 130 7.97 2.82 -16.53
CA LEU A 130 7.37 2.34 -17.77
C LEU A 130 6.99 3.53 -18.67
N GLU A 131 7.61 3.60 -19.85
CA GLU A 131 7.38 4.65 -20.82
C GLU A 131 5.89 4.75 -21.20
N GLY A 132 5.38 5.98 -21.30
CA GLY A 132 3.98 6.25 -21.63
C GLY A 132 2.97 6.01 -20.49
N LYS A 133 3.35 5.33 -19.40
CA LYS A 133 2.47 5.10 -18.23
C LYS A 133 2.91 5.82 -16.97
N ASN A 134 4.15 6.27 -16.89
CA ASN A 134 4.72 6.93 -15.70
C ASN A 134 4.60 6.07 -14.41
N MET A 135 4.60 4.74 -14.56
CA MET A 135 4.52 3.79 -13.44
C MET A 135 5.86 3.09 -13.20
N PRO A 136 6.31 2.94 -11.94
CA PRO A 136 7.53 2.20 -11.65
C PRO A 136 7.37 0.71 -11.95
N VAL A 137 8.44 0.10 -12.45
CA VAL A 137 8.53 -1.32 -12.74
C VAL A 137 9.82 -1.89 -12.17
N ASN A 138 9.76 -3.14 -11.71
CA ASN A 138 10.87 -3.83 -11.10
C ASN A 138 11.48 -4.87 -12.05
N LEU A 139 12.72 -5.21 -11.79
CA LEU A 139 13.40 -6.40 -12.29
C LEU A 139 13.37 -7.44 -11.17
N THR A 140 12.97 -8.65 -11.48
CA THR A 140 13.09 -9.80 -10.57
C THR A 140 14.35 -10.56 -10.92
N VAL A 141 15.20 -10.76 -9.92
CA VAL A 141 16.37 -11.63 -9.98
C VAL A 141 16.05 -12.86 -9.15
N CYS A 142 16.31 -14.06 -9.66
CA CYS A 142 16.18 -15.31 -8.93
C CYS A 142 17.45 -16.15 -9.00
N SER A 143 17.66 -16.97 -7.97
CA SER A 143 18.83 -17.85 -7.85
C SER A 143 18.43 -19.26 -7.42
N ARG A 144 19.44 -20.12 -7.24
CA ARG A 144 19.30 -21.45 -6.63
C ARG A 144 18.87 -21.34 -5.18
N ALA A 145 18.17 -22.34 -4.65
CA ALA A 145 17.79 -22.33 -3.25
C ALA A 145 19.02 -22.36 -2.32
N GLY A 146 18.97 -21.56 -1.24
CA GLY A 146 20.06 -21.41 -0.28
C GLY A 146 21.14 -20.41 -0.70
N ALA A 147 21.05 -19.82 -1.89
CA ALA A 147 21.97 -18.80 -2.39
C ALA A 147 21.43 -17.37 -2.19
N ASP A 148 20.72 -17.14 -1.09
CA ASP A 148 20.06 -15.86 -0.79
C ASP A 148 21.07 -14.72 -0.54
N ALA A 149 22.24 -15.05 0.02
CA ALA A 149 23.28 -14.05 0.27
C ALA A 149 23.88 -13.53 -1.04
N GLU A 150 24.20 -14.43 -1.97
CA GLU A 150 24.67 -14.10 -3.32
C GLU A 150 23.58 -13.36 -4.12
N LEU A 151 22.32 -13.80 -3.98
CA LEU A 151 21.19 -13.11 -4.60
C LEU A 151 21.08 -11.65 -4.16
N LEU A 152 21.28 -11.38 -2.86
CA LEU A 152 21.27 -10.03 -2.32
C LEU A 152 22.48 -9.22 -2.79
N SER A 153 23.67 -9.82 -2.99
CA SER A 153 24.80 -9.08 -3.55
C SER A 153 24.53 -8.58 -4.97
N TYR A 154 23.83 -9.36 -5.80
CA TYR A 154 23.43 -8.91 -7.14
C TYR A 154 22.48 -7.72 -7.12
N ALA A 155 21.63 -7.60 -6.09
CA ALA A 155 20.73 -6.47 -5.93
C ALA A 155 21.47 -5.17 -5.54
N VAL A 156 22.52 -5.27 -4.72
CA VAL A 156 23.31 -4.14 -4.23
C VAL A 156 24.28 -3.61 -5.29
N GLU A 157 24.81 -4.49 -6.15
CA GLU A 157 25.78 -4.12 -7.19
C GLU A 157 25.16 -3.37 -8.37
N ARG A 158 23.83 -3.32 -8.49
CA ARG A 158 23.17 -2.60 -9.58
C ARG A 158 23.44 -1.09 -9.44
N PRO A 159 24.18 -0.46 -10.38
CA PRO A 159 24.37 0.98 -10.36
C PRO A 159 23.01 1.64 -10.54
N SER A 160 22.59 2.44 -9.56
CA SER A 160 21.34 3.18 -9.57
C SER A 160 21.34 4.17 -10.74
N ARG A 161 20.93 3.75 -11.94
CA ARG A 161 20.28 4.67 -12.88
C ARG A 161 18.84 4.82 -12.39
N SER A 162 18.76 5.60 -11.31
CA SER A 162 17.61 6.16 -10.64
C SER A 162 16.35 5.29 -10.68
N PRO A 163 16.01 4.59 -9.58
CA PRO A 163 14.63 4.72 -9.15
C PRO A 163 14.40 6.24 -9.09
N ILE A 164 13.36 6.77 -9.75
CA ILE A 164 12.83 8.06 -9.31
C ILE A 164 12.46 7.79 -7.86
N CYS A 165 13.38 8.14 -6.97
CA CYS A 165 13.19 8.06 -5.56
C CYS A 165 12.01 8.98 -5.29
N PRO A 166 10.89 8.47 -4.72
CA PRO A 166 9.96 9.36 -4.03
C PRO A 166 10.69 10.20 -2.95
N SER A 167 11.89 9.76 -2.56
CA SER A 167 12.74 10.33 -1.53
C SER A 167 13.74 11.41 -1.95
N GLN A 168 13.66 12.03 -3.13
CA GLN A 168 14.32 13.34 -3.25
C GLN A 168 13.53 14.39 -2.49
N ILE A 169 12.21 14.23 -2.36
CA ILE A 169 11.35 15.15 -1.64
C ILE A 169 11.07 14.60 -0.24
N SER A 170 11.83 15.06 0.76
CA SER A 170 11.54 14.77 2.16
C SER A 170 10.56 15.81 2.70
N LEU A 171 9.32 15.39 2.94
CA LEU A 171 8.36 16.09 3.79
C LEU A 171 8.50 15.56 5.22
N LYS A 172 8.53 16.46 6.20
CA LYS A 172 8.43 16.11 7.62
C LYS A 172 7.59 17.13 8.34
N VAL A 173 6.53 16.68 9.01
CA VAL A 173 5.73 17.52 9.90
C VAL A 173 6.40 17.61 11.27
N LEU A 174 6.57 18.83 11.76
CA LEU A 174 7.18 19.15 13.04
C LEU A 174 6.13 19.51 14.10
N GLU A 175 5.14 20.34 13.73
CA GLU A 175 4.12 20.84 14.65
C GLU A 175 2.75 20.88 13.97
N ARG A 176 1.70 20.68 14.78
CA ARG A 176 0.30 20.63 14.36
C ARG A 176 -0.52 21.40 15.40
N ASN A 177 -1.11 22.53 15.01
CA ASN A 177 -1.95 23.34 15.88
C ASN A 177 -3.30 23.60 15.22
N VAL A 178 -4.35 23.69 16.05
CA VAL A 178 -5.69 24.07 15.61
C VAL A 178 -6.21 25.11 16.57
N ASP A 179 -6.64 26.24 16.03
CA ASP A 179 -7.37 27.26 16.77
C ASP A 179 -8.84 27.21 16.35
N THR A 180 -9.72 26.89 17.30
CA THR A 180 -11.18 26.80 17.10
C THR A 180 -11.93 27.98 17.72
N THR A 181 -11.26 29.09 18.03
CA THR A 181 -11.93 30.28 18.59
C THR A 181 -13.03 30.81 17.67
N GLU A 182 -14.12 31.30 18.27
CA GLU A 182 -15.49 31.33 17.69
C GLU A 182 -15.70 32.25 16.47
N SER A 183 -14.70 32.95 15.96
CA SER A 183 -14.85 33.87 14.81
C SER A 183 -14.19 33.41 13.51
N SER A 184 -13.13 32.59 13.56
CA SER A 184 -12.51 32.01 12.36
C SER A 184 -11.58 30.85 12.73
N PRO A 185 -12.02 29.60 12.59
CA PRO A 185 -11.18 28.46 12.93
C PRO A 185 -10.04 28.33 11.91
N THR A 186 -8.82 28.15 12.42
CA THR A 186 -7.59 28.06 11.62
C THR A 186 -6.80 26.81 11.98
N ILE A 187 -6.15 26.25 10.98
CA ILE A 187 -5.21 25.14 11.13
C ILE A 187 -3.83 25.65 10.80
N GLN A 188 -2.88 25.23 11.62
CA GLN A 188 -1.47 25.47 11.38
C GLN A 188 -0.70 24.15 11.36
N VAL A 189 0.01 23.91 10.26
CA VAL A 189 0.96 22.78 10.15
C VAL A 189 2.32 23.33 9.77
N ARG A 190 3.32 22.99 10.58
CA ARG A 190 4.72 23.40 10.35
C ARG A 190 5.56 22.18 10.05
N GLY A 191 6.40 22.28 9.02
CA GLY A 191 7.24 21.18 8.58
C GLY A 191 8.44 21.62 7.75
N THR A 192 9.27 20.66 7.37
CA THR A 192 10.38 20.85 6.45
C THR A 192 10.11 20.18 5.13
N VAL A 193 10.54 20.82 4.04
CA VAL A 193 10.58 20.21 2.71
C VAL A 193 11.97 20.34 2.11
N THR A 194 12.50 19.27 1.55
CA THR A 194 13.80 19.27 0.85
C THR A 194 13.64 18.45 -0.42
N PRO A 195 14.10 18.93 -1.60
CA PRO A 195 14.73 20.23 -1.85
C PRO A 195 13.73 21.38 -1.81
N SER A 196 14.22 22.62 -1.74
CA SER A 196 13.38 23.82 -1.56
C SER A 196 12.60 24.25 -2.82
N ASN A 197 12.99 23.74 -3.99
CA ASN A 197 12.43 24.04 -5.30
C ASN A 197 11.26 23.12 -5.69
N VAL A 198 10.33 22.89 -4.77
CA VAL A 198 9.14 22.06 -4.99
C VAL A 198 7.87 22.88 -4.81
N ALA A 199 6.86 22.60 -5.63
CA ALA A 199 5.52 23.14 -5.46
C ALA A 199 4.84 22.41 -4.29
N LEU A 200 4.18 23.14 -3.40
CA LEU A 200 3.45 22.58 -2.26
C LEU A 200 1.96 22.75 -2.45
N GLU A 201 1.21 21.68 -2.22
CA GLU A 201 -0.24 21.65 -2.20
C GLU A 201 -0.67 21.07 -0.84
N ALA A 202 -1.74 21.60 -0.26
CA ALA A 202 -2.20 21.19 1.07
C ALA A 202 -3.73 21.22 1.20
N PRO A 203 -4.46 20.35 0.48
CA PRO A 203 -5.91 20.23 0.68
C PRO A 203 -6.25 19.87 2.14
N ILE A 204 -7.32 20.49 2.64
CA ILE A 204 -7.90 20.24 3.95
C ILE A 204 -9.27 19.60 3.74
N ASP A 205 -9.47 18.39 4.26
CA ASP A 205 -10.67 17.57 4.09
C ASP A 205 -11.11 17.45 2.61
N GLY A 206 -10.13 17.31 1.72
CA GLY A 206 -10.33 17.21 0.27
C GLY A 206 -10.60 18.55 -0.45
N VAL A 207 -10.63 19.68 0.27
CA VAL A 207 -10.77 21.02 -0.32
C VAL A 207 -9.41 21.64 -0.54
N ALA A 208 -9.08 21.97 -1.79
CA ALA A 208 -7.83 22.60 -2.16
C ALA A 208 -7.64 23.94 -1.44
N VAL A 209 -6.46 24.13 -0.83
CA VAL A 209 -6.05 25.37 -0.18
C VAL A 209 -5.12 26.15 -1.11
N ASP A 210 -5.38 27.45 -1.22
CA ASP A 210 -4.55 28.38 -2.00
C ASP A 210 -3.12 28.43 -1.44
N SER A 211 -2.12 28.32 -2.32
CA SER A 211 -0.71 28.27 -1.94
C SER A 211 -0.22 29.51 -1.19
N LYS A 212 -0.95 30.64 -1.26
CA LYS A 212 -0.66 31.84 -0.45
C LYS A 212 -0.72 31.60 1.06
N PHE A 213 -1.43 30.56 1.51
CA PHE A 213 -1.50 30.16 2.92
C PHE A 213 -0.29 29.33 3.37
N ILE A 214 0.62 29.00 2.46
CA ILE A 214 1.87 28.31 2.75
C ILE A 214 3.01 29.33 2.71
N ARG A 215 3.60 29.59 3.88
CA ARG A 215 4.71 30.55 4.04
C ARG A 215 5.99 29.86 4.53
N MET A 216 7.11 30.57 4.41
CA MET A 216 8.36 30.18 5.04
C MET A 216 8.57 31.01 6.30
N ASP A 217 8.88 30.37 7.42
CA ASP A 217 9.25 31.07 8.65
C ASP A 217 10.75 31.49 8.64
N SER A 218 11.17 32.23 9.66
CA SER A 218 12.56 32.69 9.81
C SER A 218 13.58 31.57 10.01
N ASN A 219 13.15 30.36 10.34
CA ASN A 219 13.98 29.18 10.53
C ASN A 219 14.04 28.30 9.26
N GLY A 220 13.41 28.73 8.16
CA GLY A 220 13.36 28.00 6.90
C GLY A 220 12.32 26.87 6.86
N HIS A 221 11.44 26.78 7.86
CA HIS A 221 10.34 25.80 7.85
C HIS A 221 9.18 26.31 7.01
N ARG A 222 8.45 25.39 6.40
CA ARG A 222 7.18 25.66 5.71
C ARG A 222 6.06 25.64 6.75
N VAL A 223 5.25 26.69 6.76
CA VAL A 223 4.10 26.83 7.64
C VAL A 223 2.87 26.99 6.77
N LEU A 224 2.00 25.99 6.79
CA LEU A 224 0.62 26.12 6.33
C LEU A 224 -0.18 26.78 7.44
N GLU A 225 -0.87 27.87 7.15
CA GLU A 225 -1.82 28.51 8.06
C GLU A 225 -3.04 28.94 7.26
N ALA A 226 -4.12 28.18 7.36
CA ALA A 226 -5.29 28.35 6.52
C ALA A 226 -6.59 28.32 7.35
N PRO A 227 -7.59 29.12 6.98
CA PRO A 227 -8.93 28.97 7.51
C PRO A 227 -9.52 27.65 7.01
N PHE A 228 -10.32 27.00 7.84
CA PHE A 228 -11.04 25.80 7.44
C PHE A 228 -12.50 25.86 7.91
N SER A 229 -13.35 25.05 7.31
CA SER A 229 -14.73 24.88 7.75
C SER A 229 -14.80 23.59 8.55
N PRO A 230 -14.80 23.66 9.90
CA PRO A 230 -14.85 22.45 10.72
C PRO A 230 -16.15 21.69 10.46
N PHE A 231 -16.06 20.36 10.49
CA PHE A 231 -17.24 19.51 10.40
C PHE A 231 -18.09 19.65 11.67
N VAL A 232 -19.20 20.37 11.59
CA VAL A 232 -20.11 20.54 12.73
C VAL A 232 -21.10 19.37 12.76
N THR A 233 -20.87 18.40 13.64
CA THR A 233 -21.92 17.43 13.97
C THR A 233 -23.01 18.12 14.79
N ALA A 234 -24.26 18.05 14.33
CA ALA A 234 -25.40 18.44 15.16
C ALA A 234 -25.52 17.47 16.34
N GLN A 235 -25.08 17.89 17.54
CA GLN A 235 -25.47 17.18 18.76
C GLN A 235 -26.91 17.55 19.10
N TYR A 236 -27.84 16.59 18.92
CA TYR A 236 -29.19 16.71 19.44
C TYR A 236 -29.14 16.57 20.96
N THR A 237 -29.08 17.69 21.68
CA THR A 237 -29.27 17.70 23.12
C THR A 237 -30.74 17.98 23.39
N TYR A 238 -31.44 17.07 24.08
CA TYR A 238 -32.81 17.31 24.52
C TYR A 238 -32.86 18.62 25.31
N LYS A 239 -33.87 19.44 24.98
CA LYS A 239 -34.21 20.76 25.55
C LYS A 239 -33.45 21.08 26.83
N ILE A 240 -32.45 21.94 26.72
CA ILE A 240 -32.04 23.05 27.62
C ILE A 240 -30.59 23.41 27.21
N HIS A 241 -30.42 24.55 26.51
CA HIS A 241 -29.19 25.08 25.88
C HIS A 241 -28.66 24.32 24.64
N LYS A 242 -28.71 24.99 23.49
CA LYS A 242 -28.10 24.55 22.24
C LYS A 242 -26.63 24.99 22.25
N TYR A 243 -25.72 24.12 22.67
CA TYR A 243 -24.29 24.38 22.49
C TYR A 243 -23.88 23.86 21.12
N ILE A 244 -23.40 24.74 20.24
CA ILE A 244 -22.70 24.31 19.02
C ILE A 244 -21.33 23.85 19.48
N LYS A 245 -21.14 22.53 19.61
CA LYS A 245 -19.80 21.99 19.79
C LYS A 245 -19.20 21.83 18.40
N ILE A 246 -18.31 22.74 18.02
CA ILE A 246 -17.47 22.55 16.84
C ILE A 246 -16.55 21.39 17.16
N LEU A 247 -16.88 20.21 16.62
CA LEU A 247 -16.00 19.07 16.67
C LEU A 247 -15.00 19.26 15.53
N ALA A 248 -13.80 19.76 15.83
CA ALA A 248 -12.65 19.62 14.93
C ALA A 248 -12.15 18.15 14.93
N ASP A 249 -13.08 17.20 15.03
CA ASP A 249 -12.80 15.80 15.30
C ASP A 249 -12.40 15.15 13.97
N ASN A 250 -11.08 15.13 13.75
CA ASN A 250 -10.37 14.52 12.63
C ASN A 250 -10.36 15.39 11.37
N VAL A 251 -9.61 16.50 11.42
CA VAL A 251 -9.24 17.19 10.19
C VAL A 251 -8.12 16.40 9.50
N MET A 252 -8.33 16.08 8.23
CA MET A 252 -7.32 15.44 7.38
C MET A 252 -6.70 16.47 6.46
N ILE A 253 -5.37 16.51 6.47
CA ILE A 253 -4.59 17.41 5.61
C ILE A 253 -3.67 16.53 4.79
N GLU A 254 -3.74 16.63 3.46
CA GLU A 254 -2.81 15.93 2.57
C GLU A 254 -1.74 16.93 2.14
N LEU A 255 -0.52 16.79 2.64
CA LEU A 255 0.60 17.63 2.22
C LEU A 255 1.25 16.98 1.01
N LEU A 256 1.20 17.62 -0.14
CA LEU A 256 1.82 17.15 -1.37
C LEU A 256 2.95 18.10 -1.78
N ALA A 257 4.10 17.53 -2.09
CA ALA A 257 5.24 18.26 -2.61
C ALA A 257 5.63 17.70 -3.97
N ARG A 258 5.62 18.55 -4.99
CA ARG A 258 5.84 18.20 -6.39
C ARG A 258 7.09 18.87 -6.92
N SER A 259 8.03 18.09 -7.45
CA SER A 259 9.24 18.61 -8.08
C SER A 259 8.98 19.07 -9.53
N PRO A 260 9.87 19.89 -10.11
CA PRO A 260 9.73 20.38 -11.49
C PRO A 260 9.74 19.28 -12.55
N ASP A 261 10.38 18.14 -12.26
CA ASP A 261 10.44 16.94 -13.11
C ASP A 261 9.26 15.97 -12.88
N GLY A 262 8.30 16.34 -12.02
CA GLY A 262 7.03 15.63 -11.85
C GLY A 262 6.99 14.58 -10.75
N ALA A 263 8.06 14.40 -9.96
CA ALA A 263 8.01 13.53 -8.78
C ALA A 263 7.12 14.16 -7.69
N VAL A 264 6.41 13.32 -6.94
CA VAL A 264 5.51 13.74 -5.86
C VAL A 264 5.84 12.97 -4.59
N SER A 265 5.91 13.69 -3.48
CA SER A 265 5.95 13.13 -2.12
C SER A 265 4.75 13.64 -1.34
N GLY A 266 4.14 12.78 -0.55
CA GLY A 266 2.91 13.06 0.17
C GLY A 266 3.02 12.68 1.65
N GLU A 267 2.48 13.50 2.53
CA GLU A 267 2.32 13.19 3.96
C GLU A 267 0.88 13.50 4.38
N VAL A 268 0.20 12.53 4.98
CA VAL A 268 -1.14 12.73 5.54
C VAL A 268 -1.00 13.15 6.99
N VAL A 269 -1.57 14.29 7.33
CA VAL A 269 -1.60 14.83 8.69
C VAL A 269 -3.02 14.75 9.21
N LEU A 270 -3.19 13.96 10.27
CA LEU A 270 -4.42 13.90 11.03
C LEU A 270 -4.28 14.77 12.28
N ILE A 271 -5.23 15.67 12.49
CA ILE A 271 -5.32 16.42 13.74
C ILE A 271 -6.51 15.89 14.56
N ALA A 272 -6.18 15.26 15.69
CA ALA A 272 -7.13 14.75 16.68
C ALA A 272 -6.90 15.49 18.02
N PRO A 273 -7.90 15.58 18.90
CA PRO A 273 -7.71 16.16 20.23
C PRO A 273 -6.64 15.37 21.01
N GLU A 274 -5.72 16.09 21.66
CA GLU A 274 -4.90 15.50 22.71
C GLU A 274 -5.86 14.88 23.73
N THR A 275 -5.78 13.56 23.89
CA THR A 275 -6.48 12.90 24.98
C THR A 275 -5.92 13.49 26.26
N SER A 276 -6.77 14.22 27.00
CA SER A 276 -6.47 14.58 28.38
C SER A 276 -6.03 13.29 29.08
N SER A 277 -4.78 13.25 29.50
CA SER A 277 -4.21 12.17 30.30
C SER A 277 -4.88 12.19 31.67
N GLN A 278 -6.10 11.67 31.77
CA GLN A 278 -6.66 11.26 33.05
C GLN A 278 -6.14 9.86 33.37
N PRO A 279 -5.36 9.68 34.44
CA PRO A 279 -4.95 8.36 34.88
C PRO A 279 -6.20 7.55 35.24
N CYS A 280 -6.28 6.35 34.68
CA CYS A 280 -7.36 5.41 34.94
C CYS A 280 -7.27 4.95 36.41
N ASN A 281 -8.00 5.61 37.30
CA ASN A 281 -8.26 5.08 38.63
C ASN A 281 -9.25 3.91 38.50
N THR A 282 -8.74 2.71 38.70
CA THR A 282 -9.50 1.47 38.82
C THR A 282 -10.12 1.39 40.21
N PRO A 283 -11.41 1.06 40.36
CA PRO A 283 -11.91 0.28 41.47
C PRO A 283 -11.79 -1.23 41.19
#